data_AF-A0A3N2RDV4-F1
#
_entry.id   AF-A0A3N2RDV4-F1
#
_cell.length_a   1.000
_cell.length_b   1.000
_cell.length_c   1.000
_cell.angle_alpha   90.00
_cell.angle_beta   90.00
_cell.angle_gamma   90.00
#
_symmetry.space_group_name_H-M   'P 1'
#
loop_
_entity.id
_entity.type
_entity.pdbx_description
1 polymer ?
#
loop_
_entity_poly.entity_id
_entity_poly.type
_entity_poly.pdbx_seq_one_letter_code
_entity_poly.pdbx_strand_id
1 'polypeptide(L)'
;MRASRACRGDFSGASVRAKPRRTGCVRSRRARRRGSLGESDMKQIRCAAWALMLLFAAGARAQDCAGARAGNDPGCARASAARAAHWESRWGAFALDETAGLGAASGERSKPSAERAAMAACKRKGGRKCALMLSFADQCGALIAADKGSSVAVSPTAQAATELGLSICRRGGLSGCRPYHAQCSPAQWVE
;
A
#
# COMPACT_ATOMS: atom_id res chain seq x y z
N MET A 1 -74.11 22.34 3.96
CA MET A 1 -74.31 23.16 2.74
C MET A 1 -72.95 23.42 2.08
N ARG A 2 -72.83 23.04 0.79
CA ARG A 2 -71.87 23.46 -0.29
C ARG A 2 -70.37 23.59 0.06
N ALA A 3 -69.42 22.79 -0.46
CA ALA A 3 -69.00 22.51 -1.85
C ALA A 3 -68.11 23.59 -2.53
N SER A 4 -66.85 23.19 -2.78
CA SER A 4 -66.03 23.41 -4.00
C SER A 4 -65.38 24.78 -4.28
N ARG A 5 -64.07 24.80 -4.62
CA ARG A 5 -63.54 24.83 -6.02
C ARG A 5 -62.03 25.13 -6.09
N ALA A 6 -61.40 24.49 -7.07
CA ALA A 6 -60.05 24.73 -7.58
C ALA A 6 -60.08 25.62 -8.84
N CYS A 7 -58.97 26.34 -9.11
CA CYS A 7 -58.53 26.85 -10.43
C CYS A 7 -56.99 26.79 -10.41
N ARG A 8 -56.27 25.96 -11.17
CA ARG A 8 -56.00 25.93 -12.62
C ARG A 8 -55.50 27.26 -13.20
N GLY A 9 -54.25 27.24 -13.68
CA GLY A 9 -53.64 28.20 -14.58
C GLY A 9 -52.60 27.45 -15.43
N ASP A 10 -53.06 27.02 -16.61
CA ASP A 10 -52.30 26.42 -17.71
C ASP A 10 -52.03 27.56 -18.70
N PHE A 11 -50.79 27.74 -19.16
CA PHE A 11 -50.53 28.54 -20.36
C PHE A 11 -49.58 27.77 -21.27
N SER A 12 -50.18 27.37 -22.38
CA SER A 12 -49.66 26.55 -23.46
C SER A 12 -48.93 27.40 -24.50
N GLY A 13 -47.90 26.79 -25.11
CA GLY A 13 -47.56 26.99 -26.53
C GLY A 13 -46.51 28.05 -26.88
N ALA A 14 -45.35 27.61 -27.42
CA ALA A 14 -45.17 27.59 -28.88
C ALA A 14 -43.76 27.10 -29.28
N SER A 15 -43.78 26.18 -30.23
CA SER A 15 -42.67 25.55 -30.94
C SER A 15 -41.94 26.50 -31.89
N VAL A 16 -40.60 26.48 -31.92
CA VAL A 16 -39.84 26.73 -33.16
C VAL A 16 -38.70 25.74 -33.30
N ARG A 17 -38.75 25.02 -34.42
CA ARG A 17 -37.82 24.01 -34.93
C ARG A 17 -36.78 24.72 -35.81
N ALA A 18 -35.49 24.47 -35.57
CA ALA A 18 -34.44 24.77 -36.56
C ALA A 18 -33.24 23.79 -36.42
N LYS A 19 -33.11 22.90 -37.41
CA LYS A 19 -31.85 22.27 -37.88
C LYS A 19 -31.43 23.10 -39.10
N PRO A 20 -30.14 23.25 -39.49
CA PRO A 20 -29.37 22.09 -39.98
C PRO A 20 -27.80 22.15 -39.92
N ARG A 21 -27.21 20.99 -40.26
CA ARG A 21 -25.93 20.73 -40.96
C ARG A 21 -24.58 21.16 -40.35
N ARG A 22 -23.81 20.15 -39.91
CA ARG A 22 -22.37 19.97 -40.23
C ARG A 22 -22.12 18.47 -40.45
N THR A 23 -22.05 17.97 -41.68
CA THR A 23 -20.85 17.77 -42.54
C THR A 23 -19.65 17.12 -41.86
N GLY A 24 -19.23 15.97 -42.41
CA GLY A 24 -17.83 15.54 -42.40
C GLY A 24 -17.48 14.32 -41.56
N CYS A 25 -17.88 13.12 -42.00
CA CYS A 25 -17.28 11.87 -41.54
C CYS A 25 -16.12 11.52 -42.49
N VAL A 26 -14.89 11.92 -42.13
CA VAL A 26 -13.67 11.52 -42.87
C VAL A 26 -13.14 10.24 -42.23
N ARG A 27 -13.41 9.11 -42.90
CA ARG A 27 -12.72 7.83 -42.68
C ARG A 27 -11.32 7.93 -43.29
N SER A 28 -10.29 8.01 -42.45
CA SER A 28 -8.91 7.73 -42.87
C SER A 28 -8.59 6.24 -42.70
N ARG A 29 -7.87 5.72 -43.68
CA ARG A 29 -7.60 4.30 -43.93
C ARG A 29 -6.40 3.78 -43.12
N ARG A 30 -6.46 2.49 -42.78
CA ARG A 30 -5.39 1.47 -42.69
C ARG A 30 -4.02 1.90 -42.12
N ALA A 31 -3.59 1.23 -41.05
CA ALA A 31 -2.69 0.08 -41.13
C ALA A 31 -2.04 -0.21 -39.78
N ARG A 32 -2.19 -1.43 -39.26
CA ARG A 32 -1.04 -2.31 -39.02
C ARG A 32 -1.53 -3.70 -38.65
N ARG A 33 -1.00 -4.67 -39.40
CA ARG A 33 -1.16 -6.11 -39.23
C ARG A 33 -0.72 -6.46 -37.80
N ARG A 34 -1.61 -7.00 -36.98
CA ARG A 34 -1.20 -7.79 -35.81
C ARG A 34 -0.83 -9.16 -36.33
N GLY A 35 0.47 -9.42 -36.41
CA GLY A 35 0.97 -10.79 -36.44
C GLY A 35 0.59 -11.44 -35.12
N SER A 36 -0.38 -12.33 -35.16
CA SER A 36 -0.70 -13.25 -34.07
C SER A 36 0.41 -14.28 -34.03
N LEU A 37 1.43 -14.08 -33.19
CA LEU A 37 2.24 -15.21 -32.74
C LEU A 37 1.35 -16.01 -31.78
N GLY A 38 0.98 -17.20 -32.21
CA GLY A 38 0.11 -18.10 -31.48
C GLY A 38 0.75 -18.56 -30.18
N GLU A 39 -0.12 -18.81 -29.20
CA GLU A 39 0.12 -19.40 -27.89
C GLU A 39 0.89 -20.74 -27.91
N SER A 40 1.10 -21.32 -29.10
CA SER A 40 1.74 -22.62 -29.34
C SER A 40 3.27 -22.59 -29.36
N ASP A 41 3.90 -21.45 -29.67
CA ASP A 41 5.38 -21.34 -29.79
C ASP A 41 6.09 -21.23 -28.42
N MET A 42 5.36 -20.78 -27.39
CA MET A 42 5.93 -20.57 -26.04
C MET A 42 6.23 -21.88 -25.30
N LYS A 43 5.59 -23.00 -25.67
CA LYS A 43 5.83 -24.30 -25.00
C LYS A 43 7.10 -24.99 -25.49
N GLN A 44 7.50 -24.79 -26.76
CA GLN A 44 8.72 -25.40 -27.30
C GLN A 44 10.00 -24.74 -26.78
N ILE A 45 9.98 -23.43 -26.54
CA ILE A 45 11.12 -22.71 -25.95
C ILE A 45 11.32 -23.11 -24.47
N ARG A 46 10.24 -23.52 -23.78
CA ARG A 46 10.29 -23.95 -22.37
C ARG A 46 10.87 -25.35 -22.17
N CYS A 47 10.89 -26.22 -23.17
CA CYS A 47 11.45 -27.57 -23.03
C CYS A 47 12.99 -27.60 -23.18
N ALA A 48 13.55 -26.77 -24.06
CA ALA A 48 15.00 -26.77 -24.32
C ALA A 48 15.83 -26.19 -23.15
N ALA A 49 15.28 -25.25 -22.39
CA ALA A 49 15.98 -24.63 -21.27
C ALA A 49 16.11 -25.54 -20.03
N TRP A 50 15.19 -26.49 -19.82
CA TRP A 50 15.24 -27.41 -18.67
C TRP A 50 16.24 -28.55 -18.86
N ALA A 51 16.47 -29.00 -20.10
CA ALA A 51 17.46 -30.05 -20.38
C ALA A 51 18.90 -29.53 -20.27
N LEU A 52 19.16 -28.26 -20.60
CA LEU A 52 20.47 -27.63 -20.46
C LEU A 52 20.81 -27.21 -19.01
N MET A 53 19.82 -27.11 -18.12
CA MET A 53 20.01 -26.77 -16.70
C MET A 53 20.16 -27.98 -15.76
N LEU A 54 20.30 -29.21 -16.29
CA LEU A 54 20.49 -30.42 -15.49
C LEU A 54 21.91 -31.03 -15.61
N LEU A 55 22.84 -30.37 -16.31
CA LEU A 55 24.21 -30.86 -16.53
C LEU A 55 25.30 -30.21 -15.66
N PHE A 56 24.95 -29.38 -14.67
CA PHE A 56 25.92 -28.70 -13.79
C PHE A 56 25.85 -29.12 -12.30
N ALA A 57 25.40 -30.33 -11.99
CA ALA A 57 25.42 -30.86 -10.62
C ALA A 57 26.51 -31.93 -10.45
N ALA A 58 27.78 -31.51 -10.44
CA ALA A 58 28.87 -32.36 -9.95
C ALA A 58 29.91 -31.53 -9.19
N GLY A 59 29.90 -31.65 -7.85
CA GLY A 59 31.06 -31.33 -7.03
C GLY A 59 30.86 -30.27 -5.94
N ALA A 60 30.12 -30.60 -4.88
CA ALA A 60 30.33 -29.97 -3.58
C ALA A 60 30.80 -31.05 -2.60
N ARG A 61 32.07 -30.96 -2.15
CA ARG A 61 32.58 -31.77 -1.04
C ARG A 61 32.20 -31.05 0.25
N ALA A 62 31.39 -31.69 1.09
CA ALA A 62 31.18 -31.24 2.45
C ALA A 62 32.40 -31.65 3.31
N GLN A 63 32.96 -30.71 4.06
CA GLN A 63 33.78 -31.04 5.23
C GLN A 63 32.82 -31.37 6.38
N ASP A 64 32.70 -32.65 6.72
CA ASP A 64 31.98 -33.11 7.91
C ASP A 64 32.85 -32.91 9.16
N CYS A 65 32.47 -31.97 10.02
CA CYS A 65 32.99 -31.87 11.39
C CYS A 65 32.06 -32.60 12.36
N ALA A 66 31.87 -33.91 12.13
CA ALA A 66 31.11 -34.77 13.04
C ALA A 66 32.07 -35.46 14.01
N GLY A 67 32.32 -34.82 15.17
CA GLY A 67 32.91 -35.49 16.32
C GLY A 67 34.13 -34.82 16.94
N ALA A 68 33.94 -33.66 17.57
CA ALA A 68 34.90 -33.18 18.57
C ALA A 68 34.22 -33.23 19.95
N ARG A 69 34.55 -34.27 20.73
CA ARG A 69 34.37 -34.23 22.17
C ARG A 69 35.27 -33.13 22.74
N ALA A 70 34.79 -32.46 23.77
CA ALA A 70 35.43 -31.32 24.44
C ALA A 70 36.92 -31.55 24.69
N GLY A 71 37.74 -31.03 23.78
CA GLY A 71 39.17 -30.90 23.87
C GLY A 71 39.48 -29.51 23.33
N ASN A 72 40.34 -28.79 24.04
CA ASN A 72 40.70 -27.40 23.77
C ASN A 72 41.57 -27.33 22.50
N ASP A 73 40.94 -27.57 21.35
CA ASP A 73 41.58 -27.62 20.05
C ASP A 73 41.45 -26.24 19.37
N PRO A 74 42.55 -25.48 19.19
CA PRO A 74 42.49 -24.14 18.63
C PRO A 74 42.07 -24.12 17.16
N GLY A 75 41.98 -25.29 16.50
CA GLY A 75 41.49 -25.43 15.12
C GLY A 75 39.96 -25.39 14.98
N CYS A 76 39.22 -25.50 16.08
CA CYS A 76 37.75 -25.39 16.12
C CYS A 76 37.33 -24.25 17.06
N ALA A 77 37.95 -23.08 16.92
CA ALA A 77 37.30 -21.87 17.39
C ALA A 77 35.95 -21.80 16.67
N ARG A 78 34.86 -21.98 17.43
CA ARG A 78 33.48 -21.78 16.97
C ARG A 78 33.43 -20.36 16.44
N ALA A 79 33.63 -20.21 15.12
CA ALA A 79 33.41 -18.95 14.44
C ALA A 79 32.02 -18.53 14.90
N SER A 80 31.94 -17.42 15.65
CA SER A 80 30.67 -16.79 15.93
C SER A 80 30.03 -16.64 14.57
N ALA A 81 28.97 -17.40 14.29
CA ALA A 81 28.32 -17.39 12.99
C ALA A 81 28.06 -15.92 12.69
N ALA A 82 28.85 -15.35 11.77
CA ALA A 82 28.73 -13.96 11.41
C ALA A 82 27.28 -13.83 10.98
N ARG A 83 26.53 -12.92 11.61
CA ARG A 83 25.14 -12.71 11.22
C ARG A 83 25.20 -12.36 9.75
N ALA A 84 24.58 -13.18 8.91
CA ALA A 84 24.56 -12.91 7.48
C ALA A 84 23.76 -11.63 7.29
N ALA A 85 24.27 -10.76 6.44
CA ALA A 85 23.58 -9.54 6.10
C ALA A 85 22.21 -9.89 5.48
N HIS A 86 21.14 -9.26 5.97
CA HIS A 86 19.77 -9.55 5.53
C HIS A 86 18.87 -8.32 5.69
N TRP A 87 17.74 -8.34 4.99
CA TRP A 87 16.69 -7.33 5.15
C TRP A 87 15.87 -7.62 6.41
N GLU A 88 15.81 -6.66 7.32
CA GLU A 88 14.91 -6.65 8.46
C GLU A 88 13.72 -5.73 8.19
N SER A 89 12.51 -6.25 8.40
CA SER A 89 11.31 -5.43 8.34
C SER A 89 11.35 -4.32 9.40
N ARG A 90 10.79 -3.17 9.04
CA ARG A 90 10.60 -2.04 9.94
C ARG A 90 9.14 -1.67 10.03
N TRP A 91 8.73 -1.37 11.25
CA TRP A 91 7.34 -1.12 11.61
C TRP A 91 7.14 0.35 11.96
N GLY A 92 5.98 0.86 11.57
CA GLY A 92 5.45 2.15 11.99
C GLY A 92 4.06 2.00 12.57
N ALA A 93 3.64 2.99 13.37
CA ALA A 93 2.32 3.03 13.96
C ALA A 93 1.88 4.44 14.29
N PHE A 94 0.57 4.66 14.32
CA PHE A 94 -0.08 5.92 14.69
C PHE A 94 -1.05 5.69 15.84
N ALA A 95 -1.02 6.58 16.83
CA ALA A 95 -1.95 6.63 17.95
C ALA A 95 -2.51 8.06 18.08
N LEU A 96 -3.82 8.20 18.24
CA LEU A 96 -4.49 9.50 18.27
C LEU A 96 -5.24 9.70 19.59
N ASP A 97 -5.19 10.93 20.10
CA ASP A 97 -6.04 11.43 21.16
C ASP A 97 -6.69 12.73 20.66
N GLU A 98 -7.98 12.92 20.91
CA GLU A 98 -8.72 14.10 20.42
C GLU A 98 -8.19 15.42 20.99
N THR A 99 -7.59 15.38 22.19
CA THR A 99 -7.10 16.57 22.91
C THR A 99 -5.61 16.82 22.68
N ALA A 100 -4.79 15.77 22.66
CA ALA A 100 -3.34 15.88 22.53
C ALA A 100 -2.80 15.68 21.09
N GLY A 101 -3.64 15.19 20.19
CA GLY A 101 -3.29 14.92 18.81
C GLY A 101 -2.53 13.61 18.61
N LEU A 102 -1.74 13.55 17.52
CA LEU A 102 -1.11 12.32 17.04
C LEU A 102 0.21 11.99 17.73
N GLY A 103 0.35 10.77 18.23
CA GLY A 103 1.61 10.07 18.44
C GLY A 103 1.94 9.17 17.24
N ALA A 104 3.17 9.24 16.75
CA ALA A 104 3.63 8.43 15.63
C ALA A 104 4.97 7.76 15.97
N ALA A 105 5.18 6.57 15.39
CA ALA A 105 6.44 5.84 15.45
C ALA A 105 6.77 5.26 14.07
N SER A 106 8.07 5.14 13.78
CA SER A 106 8.60 4.58 12.53
C SER A 106 9.94 3.92 12.76
N GLY A 107 10.28 2.92 11.95
CA GLY A 107 11.60 2.29 12.00
C GLY A 107 11.76 1.27 13.14
N GLU A 108 10.65 0.81 13.70
CA GLU A 108 10.64 -0.07 14.87
C GLU A 108 10.85 -1.53 14.45
N ARG A 109 11.55 -2.33 15.27
CA ARG A 109 11.92 -3.70 14.88
C ARG A 109 10.75 -4.69 14.87
N SER A 110 9.62 -4.33 15.47
CA SER A 110 8.43 -5.17 15.53
C SER A 110 7.16 -4.35 15.66
N LYS A 111 6.02 -4.93 15.24
CA LYS A 111 4.69 -4.33 15.39
C LYS A 111 4.40 -3.86 16.84
N PRO A 112 4.59 -4.68 17.89
CA PRO A 112 4.30 -4.25 19.25
C PRO A 112 5.27 -3.17 19.77
N SER A 113 6.48 -3.08 19.21
CA SER A 113 7.39 -1.97 19.51
C SER A 113 6.87 -0.67 18.92
N ALA A 114 6.44 -0.70 17.65
CA ALA A 114 5.82 0.46 16.98
C ALA A 114 4.58 0.96 17.71
N GLU A 115 3.66 0.06 18.07
CA GLU A 115 2.43 0.41 18.76
C GLU A 115 2.71 1.05 20.12
N ARG A 116 3.62 0.48 20.92
CA ARG A 116 4.02 1.06 22.20
C ARG A 116 4.71 2.40 22.03
N ALA A 117 5.58 2.55 21.05
CA ALA A 117 6.29 3.80 20.77
C ALA A 117 5.31 4.91 20.36
N ALA A 118 4.35 4.62 19.48
CA ALA A 118 3.33 5.57 19.05
C ALA A 118 2.39 5.97 20.20
N MET A 119 1.96 5.00 21.00
CA MET A 119 1.14 5.24 22.20
C MET A 119 1.90 6.09 23.24
N ALA A 120 3.18 5.80 23.47
CA ALA A 120 4.03 6.60 24.34
C ALA A 120 4.21 8.03 23.80
N ALA A 121 4.40 8.19 22.49
CA ALA A 121 4.50 9.51 21.85
C ALA A 121 3.22 10.33 22.03
N CYS A 122 2.04 9.71 21.88
CA CYS A 122 0.76 10.35 22.15
C CYS A 122 0.63 10.79 23.62
N LYS A 123 0.95 9.90 24.57
CA LYS A 123 0.90 10.20 26.01
C LYS A 123 1.87 11.31 26.41
N ARG A 124 3.08 11.36 25.84
CA ARG A 124 4.06 12.44 26.07
C ARG A 124 3.55 13.82 25.65
N LYS A 125 2.63 13.88 24.68
CA LYS A 125 1.96 15.13 24.29
C LYS A 125 0.81 15.55 25.23
N GLY A 126 0.57 14.79 26.31
CA GLY A 126 -0.52 15.04 27.25
C GLY A 126 -1.78 14.23 26.97
N GLY A 127 -1.76 13.29 26.02
CA GLY A 127 -2.91 12.47 25.66
C GLY A 127 -3.28 11.49 26.78
N ARG A 128 -4.55 11.50 27.19
CA ARG A 128 -5.07 10.62 28.26
C ARG A 128 -5.85 9.43 27.71
N LYS A 129 -6.44 9.57 26.52
CA LYS A 129 -7.24 8.58 25.81
C LYS A 129 -6.61 8.25 24.45
N CYS A 130 -5.29 8.09 24.42
CA CYS A 130 -4.57 7.65 23.23
C CYS A 130 -5.10 6.29 22.75
N ALA A 131 -5.56 6.23 21.49
CA ALA A 131 -6.01 5.02 20.83
C ALA A 131 -5.15 4.73 19.61
N LEU A 132 -4.83 3.45 19.39
CA LEU A 132 -4.08 3.03 18.22
C LEU A 132 -4.97 3.11 16.97
N MET A 133 -4.49 3.80 15.93
CA MET A 133 -5.23 4.01 14.69
C MET A 133 -4.76 3.09 13.57
N LEU A 134 -3.45 2.87 13.47
CA LEU A 134 -2.83 2.12 12.38
C LEU A 134 -1.47 1.56 12.81
N SER A 135 -1.14 0.37 12.32
CA SER A 135 0.21 -0.20 12.35
C SER A 135 0.55 -0.73 10.97
N PHE A 136 1.78 -0.51 10.50
CA PHE A 136 2.22 -0.87 9.15
C PHE A 136 3.69 -1.31 9.15
N ALA A 137 4.07 -2.12 8.15
CA ALA A 137 5.44 -2.60 7.96
C ALA A 137 5.89 -2.38 6.52
N ASP A 138 7.16 -2.02 6.34
CA ASP A 138 7.86 -1.96 5.06
C ASP A 138 7.16 -1.06 4.02
N GLN A 139 6.39 -0.08 4.49
CA GLN A 139 5.59 0.83 3.67
C GLN A 139 5.31 2.14 4.42
N CYS A 140 4.48 3.00 3.83
CA CYS A 140 4.07 4.27 4.41
C CYS A 140 2.62 4.21 4.92
N GLY A 141 2.37 4.88 6.04
CA GLY A 141 1.04 5.16 6.56
C GLY A 141 0.72 6.65 6.43
N ALA A 142 -0.54 6.98 6.23
CA ALA A 142 -1.06 8.35 6.27
C ALA A 142 -2.30 8.43 7.16
N LEU A 143 -2.43 9.53 7.89
CA LEU A 143 -3.62 9.92 8.64
C LEU A 143 -4.19 11.20 8.03
N ILE A 144 -5.49 11.19 7.81
CA ILE A 144 -6.27 12.30 7.27
C ILE A 144 -7.20 12.78 8.37
N ALA A 145 -7.12 14.07 8.68
CA ALA A 145 -8.06 14.69 9.61
C ALA A 145 -9.35 15.07 8.88
N ALA A 146 -10.47 14.93 9.58
CA ALA A 146 -11.77 15.45 9.18
C ALA A 146 -12.33 16.33 10.30
N ASP A 147 -13.42 17.04 10.04
CA ASP A 147 -14.07 17.86 11.07
C ASP A 147 -14.59 17.02 12.24
N LYS A 148 -15.02 15.79 11.94
CA LYS A 148 -15.52 14.81 12.92
C LYS A 148 -14.91 13.44 12.68
N GLY A 149 -13.66 13.28 13.08
CA GLY A 149 -12.94 12.00 13.06
C GLY A 149 -11.70 12.05 12.17
N SER A 150 -11.26 10.86 11.75
CA SER A 150 -10.09 10.71 10.89
C SER A 150 -10.20 9.44 10.05
N SER A 151 -9.44 9.39 8.96
CA SER A 151 -9.19 8.14 8.24
C SER A 151 -7.70 7.85 8.18
N VAL A 152 -7.35 6.58 8.02
CA VAL A 152 -5.98 6.13 7.85
C VAL A 152 -5.86 5.25 6.62
N ALA A 153 -4.69 5.25 6.00
CA ALA A 153 -4.39 4.39 4.87
C ALA A 153 -2.91 4.03 4.84
N VAL A 154 -2.59 2.93 4.17
CA VAL A 154 -1.21 2.48 3.91
C VAL A 154 -0.97 2.34 2.42
N SER A 155 0.26 2.61 2.00
CA SER A 155 0.69 2.46 0.62
C SER A 155 2.23 2.43 0.54
N PRO A 156 2.83 1.96 -0.57
CA PRO A 156 4.29 1.97 -0.72
C PRO A 156 4.94 3.36 -0.63
N THR A 157 4.19 4.44 -0.90
CA THR A 157 4.68 5.82 -0.78
C THR A 157 3.76 6.67 0.09
N ALA A 158 4.33 7.70 0.74
CA ALA A 158 3.57 8.62 1.58
C ALA A 158 2.48 9.36 0.79
N GLN A 159 2.77 9.73 -0.47
CA GLN A 159 1.80 10.38 -1.35
C GLN A 159 0.62 9.46 -1.66
N ALA A 160 0.88 8.22 -2.11
CA ALA A 160 -0.18 7.27 -2.43
C ALA A 160 -1.01 6.92 -1.19
N ALA A 161 -0.38 6.80 -0.02
CA ALA A 161 -1.10 6.59 1.25
C ALA A 161 -2.00 7.79 1.57
N THR A 162 -1.52 9.02 1.34
CA THR A 162 -2.30 10.24 1.57
C THR A 162 -3.50 10.35 0.62
N GLU A 163 -3.29 10.11 -0.67
CA GLU A 163 -4.36 10.13 -1.68
C GLU A 163 -5.42 9.07 -1.41
N LEU A 164 -4.99 7.85 -1.05
CA LEU A 164 -5.88 6.77 -0.63
C LEU A 164 -6.66 7.14 0.64
N GLY A 165 -5.99 7.70 1.64
CA GLY A 165 -6.61 8.17 2.88
C GLY A 165 -7.68 9.23 2.61
N LEU A 166 -7.40 10.20 1.72
CA LEU A 166 -8.35 11.24 1.33
C LEU A 166 -9.57 10.65 0.62
N SER A 167 -9.35 9.68 -0.27
CA SER A 167 -10.42 8.93 -0.92
C SER A 167 -11.29 8.17 0.08
N ILE A 168 -10.69 7.51 1.07
CA ILE A 168 -11.41 6.82 2.15
C ILE A 168 -12.21 7.82 2.98
N CYS A 169 -11.61 8.96 3.37
CA CYS A 169 -12.27 10.00 4.15
C CYS A 169 -13.54 10.51 3.44
N ARG A 170 -13.42 10.88 2.16
CA ARG A 170 -14.53 11.40 1.35
C ARG A 170 -15.62 10.36 1.12
N ARG A 171 -15.25 9.12 0.78
CA ARG A 171 -16.21 8.02 0.58
C ARG A 171 -16.90 7.59 1.88
N GLY A 172 -16.24 7.79 3.02
CA GLY A 172 -16.83 7.59 4.35
C GLY A 172 -17.83 8.68 4.77
N GLY A 173 -18.07 9.70 3.94
CA GLY A 173 -19.01 10.78 4.25
C GLY A 173 -18.49 11.82 5.26
N LEU A 174 -17.19 11.83 5.53
CA LEU A 174 -16.57 12.83 6.40
C LEU A 174 -16.39 14.16 5.68
N SER A 175 -16.66 15.28 6.36
CA SER A 175 -16.40 16.63 5.88
C SER A 175 -15.02 17.14 6.31
N GLY A 176 -14.47 18.11 5.58
CA GLY A 176 -13.20 18.76 5.96
C GLY A 176 -11.96 17.88 5.83
N CYS A 177 -12.03 16.81 5.03
CA CYS A 177 -10.93 15.87 4.78
C CYS A 177 -9.66 16.58 4.31
N ARG A 178 -8.62 16.58 5.13
CA ARG A 178 -7.31 17.18 4.83
C ARG A 178 -6.16 16.30 5.30
N PRO A 179 -5.05 16.22 4.55
CA PRO A 179 -3.85 15.50 5.01
C PRO A 179 -3.41 16.02 6.37
N TYR A 180 -3.19 15.11 7.31
CA TYR A 180 -2.73 15.47 8.66
C TYR A 180 -1.30 15.02 8.88
N HIS A 181 -0.99 13.76 8.56
CA HIS A 181 0.37 13.22 8.72
C HIS A 181 0.60 12.06 7.76
N ALA A 182 1.83 11.88 7.28
CA ALA A 182 2.26 10.69 6.59
C ALA A 182 3.71 10.35 6.96
N GLN A 183 3.99 9.06 7.13
CA GLN A 183 5.30 8.58 7.55
C GLN A 183 5.57 7.18 7.00
N CYS A 184 6.83 6.89 6.69
CA CYS A 184 7.28 5.62 6.13
C CYS A 184 8.13 4.83 7.12
N SER A 185 8.04 3.50 7.04
CA SER A 185 8.92 2.57 7.76
C SER A 185 9.46 1.54 6.76
N PRO A 186 10.45 1.91 5.93
CA PRO A 186 11.03 0.99 4.95
C PRO A 186 11.87 -0.08 5.66
N ALA A 187 11.91 -1.29 5.09
CA ALA A 187 12.82 -2.34 5.52
C ALA A 187 14.27 -1.84 5.50
N GLN A 188 15.10 -2.34 6.41
CA GLN A 188 16.50 -1.97 6.52
C GLN A 188 17.41 -3.16 6.26
N TRP A 189 18.48 -2.93 5.51
CA TRP A 189 19.57 -3.88 5.38
C TRP A 189 20.38 -3.85 6.68
N VAL A 190 20.59 -5.02 7.28
CA VAL A 190 21.37 -5.20 8.50
C VAL A 190 22.51 -6.14 8.17
N GLU A 191 23.73 -5.73 8.49
CA GLU A 191 24.98 -6.48 8.26
C GLU A 191 25.44 -7.26 9.49
#